data_AF-A0A7S2ARB3-F1
#
_entry.id   AF-A0A7S2ARB3-F1
#
_cell.length_a   1.000
_cell.length_b   1.000
_cell.length_c   1.000
_cell.angle_alpha   90.00
_cell.angle_beta   90.00
_cell.angle_gamma   90.00
#
_symmetry.space_group_name_H-M   'P 1'
#
loop_
_entity.id
_entity.type
_entity.pdbx_description
1 polymer ?
#
loop_
_entity_poly.entity_id
_entity_poly.type
_entity_poly.pdbx_seq_one_letter_code
_entity_poly.pdbx_strand_id
1 'polypeptide(L)'
;HSHPGYGCWMSGVDCATQITNQAFQEPFLAVVVDPVRTMAAGKVEIGAFRTYPEGYTPPDDDGGAYQTIPLDKIEDFGVHAKQYYQLDVSFFKSSLDDHLLRLLWQSYWQRTLSSSSLLLTSAGLPY
;
A
#
# COMPACT_ATOMS: atom_id res chain seq x y z
N HIS A 1 -4.37 6.19 -1.25
CA HIS A 1 -3.30 7.21 -1.40
C HIS A 1 -1.94 6.54 -1.43
N SER A 2 -0.83 7.30 -1.46
CA SER A 2 0.52 6.75 -1.58
C SER A 2 1.41 7.17 -0.40
N HIS A 3 2.23 6.25 0.09
CA HIS A 3 3.21 6.45 1.15
C HIS A 3 4.62 6.15 0.61
N PRO A 4 5.33 7.12 0.01
CA PRO A 4 6.61 6.84 -0.65
C PRO A 4 7.74 6.59 0.34
N GLY A 5 8.22 5.35 0.44
CA GLY A 5 9.43 4.96 1.16
C GLY A 5 9.23 4.56 2.63
N TYR A 6 8.03 4.69 3.18
CA TYR A 6 7.76 4.43 4.60
C TYR A 6 6.68 3.37 4.87
N GLY A 7 6.34 2.57 3.85
CA GLY A 7 5.47 1.41 3.97
C GLY A 7 3.98 1.72 3.87
N CYS A 8 3.19 0.66 3.77
CA CYS A 8 1.74 0.71 3.63
C CYS A 8 1.09 0.55 5.02
N TRP A 9 0.63 1.66 5.59
CA TRP A 9 -0.07 1.74 6.88
C TRP A 9 -0.91 3.03 6.90
N MET A 10 -1.71 3.25 7.94
CA MET A 10 -2.56 4.45 8.07
C MET A 10 -2.09 5.36 9.20
N SER A 11 -1.78 6.62 8.88
CA SER A 11 -1.50 7.68 9.85
C SER A 11 -2.76 8.08 10.63
N GLY A 12 -2.60 8.90 11.68
CA GLY A 12 -3.75 9.47 12.39
C GLY A 12 -4.71 10.26 11.49
N VAL A 13 -4.17 11.00 10.51
CA VAL A 13 -4.97 11.76 9.52
C VAL A 13 -5.72 10.81 8.58
N ASP A 14 -5.07 9.72 8.16
CA ASP A 14 -5.71 8.70 7.33
C ASP A 14 -6.85 8.02 8.09
N CYS A 15 -6.63 7.69 9.37
CA CYS A 15 -7.65 7.08 10.24
C CYS A 15 -8.87 8.00 10.39
N ALA A 16 -8.67 9.28 10.70
CA ALA A 16 -9.77 10.25 10.84
C ALA A 16 -10.56 10.42 9.52
N THR A 17 -9.86 10.49 8.40
CA THR A 17 -10.46 10.59 7.07
C THR A 17 -11.26 9.33 6.73
N GLN A 18 -10.69 8.15 7.02
CA GLN A 18 -11.33 6.86 6.78
C GLN A 18 -12.58 6.66 7.63
N ILE A 19 -12.55 7.04 8.92
CA ILE A 19 -13.73 7.01 9.81
C ILE A 19 -14.85 7.86 9.22
N THR A 20 -14.53 9.09 8.80
CA THR A 20 -15.52 9.99 8.19
C THR A 20 -16.13 9.38 6.92
N ASN A 21 -15.30 8.83 6.03
CA ASN A 21 -15.80 8.22 4.79
C ASN A 21 -16.61 6.95 5.04
N GLN A 22 -16.20 6.09 5.99
CA GLN A 22 -16.99 4.92 6.39
C GLN A 22 -18.34 5.31 7.03
N ALA A 23 -18.43 6.47 7.70
CA ALA A 23 -19.68 6.94 8.30
C ALA A 23 -20.72 7.41 7.27
N PHE A 24 -20.27 8.03 6.17
CA PHE A 24 -21.18 8.69 5.21
C PHE A 24 -21.23 8.05 3.82
N GLN A 25 -20.27 7.20 3.46
CA GLN A 25 -20.11 6.62 2.11
C GLN A 25 -19.87 5.10 2.15
N GLU A 26 -20.48 4.41 3.11
CA GLU A 26 -20.34 2.96 3.22
C GLU A 26 -20.93 2.24 1.98
N PRO A 27 -20.24 1.25 1.38
CA PRO A 27 -18.95 0.67 1.79
C PRO A 27 -17.72 1.49 1.36
N PHE A 28 -16.79 1.75 2.30
CA PHE A 28 -15.53 2.46 2.03
C PHE A 28 -14.29 1.74 2.57
N LEU A 29 -13.16 1.77 1.85
CA LEU A 29 -11.87 1.22 2.31
C LEU A 29 -10.71 2.09 1.84
N ALA A 30 -9.60 2.10 2.58
CA ALA A 30 -8.37 2.79 2.21
C ALA A 30 -7.41 1.82 1.52
N VAL A 31 -6.83 2.25 0.39
CA VAL A 31 -5.70 1.55 -0.26
C VAL A 31 -4.47 2.43 -0.16
N VAL A 32 -3.37 1.88 0.35
CA VAL A 32 -2.07 2.55 0.46
C VAL A 32 -1.06 1.83 -0.41
N VAL A 33 -0.34 2.58 -1.26
CA VAL A 33 0.71 2.05 -2.13
C VAL A 33 2.04 2.74 -1.81
N ASP A 34 3.11 1.96 -1.66
CA ASP A 34 4.47 2.50 -1.55
C ASP A 34 5.22 2.29 -2.89
N PRO A 35 5.28 3.32 -3.76
CA PRO A 35 5.94 3.18 -5.06
C PRO A 35 7.46 3.02 -4.93
N VAL A 36 8.08 3.62 -3.91
CA VAL A 36 9.54 3.58 -3.73
C VAL A 36 9.97 2.18 -3.31
N ARG A 37 9.27 1.57 -2.34
CA ARG A 37 9.53 0.19 -1.94
C ARG A 37 9.14 -0.80 -3.02
N THR A 38 8.07 -0.53 -3.76
CA THR A 38 7.69 -1.35 -4.92
C THR A 38 8.85 -1.45 -5.92
N MET A 39 9.47 -0.32 -6.25
CA MET A 39 10.62 -0.28 -7.13
C MET A 39 11.84 -0.99 -6.53
N ALA A 40 12.11 -0.79 -5.24
CA ALA A 40 13.27 -1.38 -4.56
C ALA A 40 13.15 -2.90 -4.39
N ALA A 41 11.95 -3.41 -4.09
CA ALA A 41 11.70 -4.83 -3.85
C ALA A 41 11.37 -5.61 -5.14
N GLY A 42 10.97 -4.93 -6.22
CA GLY A 42 10.49 -5.56 -7.45
C GLY A 42 9.13 -6.26 -7.29
N LYS A 43 8.42 -5.99 -6.20
CA LYS A 43 7.09 -6.52 -5.86
C LYS A 43 6.19 -5.34 -5.50
N VAL A 44 4.92 -5.40 -5.89
CA VAL A 44 3.96 -4.34 -5.54
C VAL A 44 3.75 -4.31 -4.03
N GLU A 45 4.15 -3.20 -3.41
CA GLU A 45 3.93 -2.88 -2.01
C GLU A 45 2.59 -2.14 -1.89
N ILE A 46 1.56 -2.87 -1.51
CA ILE A 46 0.17 -2.41 -1.41
C ILE A 46 -0.49 -2.99 -0.16
N GLY A 47 -1.24 -2.16 0.54
CA GLY A 47 -2.09 -2.56 1.64
C GLY A 47 -3.50 -2.00 1.47
N ALA A 48 -4.49 -2.77 1.92
CA ALA A 48 -5.88 -2.34 2.01
C ALA A 48 -6.29 -2.35 3.49
N PHE A 49 -6.99 -1.31 3.93
CA PHE A 49 -7.26 -1.08 5.34
C PHE A 49 -8.67 -0.55 5.57
N ARG A 50 -9.19 -0.85 6.75
CA ARG A 50 -10.43 -0.28 7.30
C ARG A 50 -10.25 0.05 8.77
N THR A 51 -10.90 1.11 9.22
CA THR A 51 -10.88 1.52 10.63
C THR A 51 -11.94 0.76 11.41
N TYR A 52 -11.63 0.48 12.68
CA TYR A 52 -12.62 -0.01 13.62
C TYR A 52 -13.65 1.08 13.95
N PRO A 53 -14.91 0.71 14.22
CA PRO A 53 -15.92 1.66 14.69
C PRO A 53 -15.53 2.28 16.04
N GLU A 54 -16.02 3.49 16.32
CA GLU A 54 -15.83 4.12 17.64
C GLU A 54 -16.39 3.23 18.76
N GLY A 55 -15.61 3.08 19.84
CA GLY A 55 -15.97 2.25 20.99
C GLY A 55 -15.65 0.75 20.84
N TYR A 56 -15.21 0.30 19.67
CA TYR A 56 -14.71 -1.06 19.51
C TYR A 56 -13.23 -1.14 19.92
N THR A 57 -12.90 -2.08 20.80
CA THR A 57 -11.51 -2.42 21.13
C THR A 57 -11.20 -3.79 20.54
N PRO A 58 -10.23 -3.90 19.61
CA PRO A 58 -9.85 -5.21 19.09
C PRO A 58 -9.28 -6.08 20.23
N PRO A 59 -9.44 -7.41 20.17
CA PRO A 59 -8.66 -8.31 21.02
C PRO A 59 -7.17 -7.98 20.88
N ASP A 60 -6.36 -8.19 21.93
CA ASP A 60 -4.91 -7.98 21.84
C ASP A 60 -4.35 -8.86 20.73
N ASP A 61 -4.18 -8.26 19.55
CA ASP A 61 -3.62 -8.86 18.36
C ASP A 61 -2.12 -8.54 18.34
N ASP A 62 -1.31 -9.60 18.23
CA ASP A 62 0.14 -9.57 18.45
C ASP A 62 0.93 -9.03 17.25
N GLY A 63 0.29 -8.56 16.18
CA GLY A 63 1.03 -7.89 15.13
C GLY A 63 0.33 -7.84 13.79
N GLY A 64 -0.17 -6.66 13.46
CA GLY A 64 -0.20 -6.24 12.07
C GLY A 64 1.17 -6.45 11.43
N ALA A 65 1.19 -6.87 10.17
CA ALA A 65 2.40 -7.27 9.44
C ALA A 65 3.57 -6.31 9.70
N TYR A 66 4.65 -6.84 10.29
CA TYR A 66 5.84 -6.07 10.64
C TYR A 66 6.42 -5.42 9.37
N GLN A 67 6.32 -4.11 9.27
CA GLN A 67 6.95 -3.32 8.20
C GLN A 67 8.06 -2.48 8.81
N THR A 68 9.17 -2.35 8.09
CA THR A 68 10.26 -1.46 8.51
C THR A 68 9.78 -0.02 8.37
N ILE A 69 9.39 0.65 9.46
CA ILE A 69 8.92 2.03 9.44
C ILE A 69 10.09 2.97 9.81
N PRO A 70 10.35 4.04 9.04
CA PRO A 70 11.35 5.05 9.39
C PRO A 70 11.12 5.65 10.78
N LEU A 71 12.22 6.00 11.47
CA LEU A 71 12.17 6.50 12.86
C LEU A 71 11.33 7.77 13.02
N ASP A 72 11.26 8.63 12.01
CA ASP A 72 10.47 9.85 11.99
C ASP A 72 8.95 9.61 11.91
N LYS A 73 8.52 8.38 11.60
CA LYS A 73 7.12 7.98 11.45
C LYS A 73 6.66 6.95 12.46
N ILE A 74 7.58 6.41 13.26
CA ILE A 74 7.29 5.27 14.14
C ILE A 74 6.34 5.65 15.29
N GLU A 75 6.39 6.89 15.77
CA GLU A 75 5.50 7.36 16.83
C GLU A 75 4.05 7.42 16.35
N ASP A 76 3.81 8.05 15.19
CA ASP A 76 2.47 8.14 14.58
C ASP A 76 1.92 6.75 14.26
N PHE A 77 2.75 5.86 13.70
CA PHE A 77 2.36 4.47 13.50
C PHE A 77 1.98 3.79 14.81
N GLY A 78 2.82 3.88 15.84
CA GLY A 78 2.61 3.18 17.11
C GLY A 78 1.33 3.60 17.84
N VAL A 79 0.93 4.87 17.71
CA VAL A 79 -0.29 5.41 18.33
C VAL A 79 -1.56 4.93 17.59
N HIS A 80 -1.51 4.83 16.27
CA HIS A 80 -2.69 4.58 15.44
C HIS A 80 -2.82 3.14 14.91
N ALA A 81 -1.78 2.30 15.06
CA ALA A 81 -1.77 0.93 14.56
C ALA A 81 -2.94 0.06 15.06
N LYS A 82 -3.49 0.34 16.25
CA LYS A 82 -4.63 -0.40 16.82
C LYS A 82 -6.01 0.12 16.36
N GLN A 83 -6.07 1.18 15.56
CA GLN A 83 -7.33 1.81 15.13
C GLN A 83 -7.88 1.23 13.82
N TYR A 84 -7.10 0.41 13.12
CA TYR A 84 -7.46 -0.17 11.84
C TYR A 84 -6.98 -1.61 11.73
N TYR A 85 -7.51 -2.33 10.76
CA TYR A 85 -7.07 -3.67 10.39
C TYR A 85 -6.76 -3.75 8.89
N GLN A 86 -5.82 -4.62 8.55
CA GLN A 86 -5.45 -4.89 7.17
C GLN A 86 -6.37 -5.96 6.56
N LEU A 87 -6.74 -5.77 5.30
CA LEU A 87 -7.51 -6.71 4.50
C LEU A 87 -6.56 -7.50 3.59
N ASP A 88 -6.92 -8.75 3.32
CA ASP A 88 -6.22 -9.56 2.33
C ASP A 88 -6.44 -9.00 0.92
N VAL A 89 -5.34 -8.70 0.24
CA VAL A 89 -5.35 -8.19 -1.13
C VAL A 89 -5.13 -9.35 -2.09
N SER A 90 -6.02 -9.50 -3.06
CA SER A 90 -5.87 -10.42 -4.19
C SER A 90 -5.97 -9.67 -5.50
N PHE A 91 -5.30 -10.19 -6.53
CA PHE A 91 -5.33 -9.63 -7.87
C PHE A 91 -6.09 -10.57 -8.78
N PHE A 92 -6.92 -10.00 -9.65
CA PHE A 92 -7.59 -10.72 -10.71
C PHE A 92 -7.40 -9.97 -12.03
N LYS A 93 -7.59 -10.68 -13.14
CA LYS A 93 -7.59 -10.11 -14.48
C LYS A 93 -8.71 -10.78 -15.28
N SER A 94 -9.37 -10.02 -16.14
CA SER A 94 -10.34 -10.60 -17.07
C SER A 94 -9.64 -11.36 -18.19
N SER A 95 -10.41 -12.13 -18.97
CA SER A 95 -9.89 -12.78 -20.19
C SER A 95 -9.39 -11.77 -21.21
N LEU A 96 -10.04 -10.60 -21.32
CA LEU A 96 -9.61 -9.52 -22.18
C LEU A 96 -8.32 -8.87 -21.67
N ASP A 97 -8.20 -8.61 -20.37
CA ASP A 97 -6.98 -8.06 -19.78
C ASP A 97 -5.79 -9.00 -20.00
N ASP A 98 -5.97 -10.31 -19.80
CA ASP A 98 -4.92 -11.29 -20.07
C ASP A 98 -4.48 -11.26 -21.53
N HIS A 99 -5.42 -11.18 -22.46
CA HIS A 99 -5.11 -11.08 -23.89
C HIS A 99 -4.32 -9.81 -24.21
N LEU A 100 -4.78 -8.65 -23.73
CA LEU A 100 -4.12 -7.36 -23.95
C LEU A 100 -2.73 -7.33 -23.32
N LEU A 101 -2.57 -7.81 -22.08
CA LEU A 101 -1.28 -7.88 -21.40
C LEU A 101 -0.29 -8.79 -22.13
N ARG A 102 -0.76 -9.90 -22.71
CA ARG A 102 0.09 -10.77 -23.56
C ARG A 102 0.55 -10.07 -24.84
N LEU A 103 -0.32 -9.33 -25.52
CA LEU A 103 0.05 -8.57 -26.72
C LEU A 103 1.05 -7.46 -26.39
N LEU A 104 0.86 -6.76 -25.28
CA LEU A 104 1.82 -5.77 -24.79
C LEU A 104 3.18 -6.44 -24.49
N TRP A 105 3.18 -7.59 -23.83
CA TRP A 105 4.41 -8.30 -23.50
C TRP A 105 5.25 -8.65 -24.75
N GLN A 106 4.61 -9.06 -25.84
CA GLN A 106 5.30 -9.36 -27.11
C GLN A 106 6.05 -8.15 -27.68
N SER A 107 5.57 -6.93 -27.42
CA SER A 107 6.18 -5.69 -27.92
C SER A 107 7.15 -5.04 -26.93
N TYR A 108 6.93 -5.23 -25.62
CA TYR A 108 7.62 -4.48 -24.57
C TYR A 108 8.65 -5.28 -23.76
N TRP A 109 8.83 -6.58 -24.00
CA TRP A 109 9.77 -7.43 -23.25
C TRP A 109 11.21 -6.88 -23.20
N GLN A 110 11.66 -6.21 -24.27
CA GLN A 110 13.01 -5.62 -24.35
C GLN A 110 13.22 -4.57 -23.25
N ARG A 111 12.18 -3.80 -22.91
CA ARG A 111 12.22 -2.78 -21.86
C ARG A 111 12.38 -3.39 -20.47
N THR A 112 11.83 -4.59 -20.25
CA THR A 112 11.99 -5.32 -18.99
C THR A 112 13.42 -5.82 -18.79
N LEU A 113 14.15 -6.11 -19.87
CA LEU A 113 15.56 -6.53 -19.79
C LEU A 113 16.53 -5.35 -19.75
N SER A 114 16.15 -4.20 -20.31
CA SER A 114 17.01 -3.01 -20.35
C SER A 114 16.82 -2.08 -19.15
N SER A 115 15.84 -2.33 -18.28
CA SER A 115 15.67 -1.55 -17.06
C SER A 115 16.77 -1.90 -16.04
N SER A 116 17.49 -0.88 -15.57
CA SER A 116 18.43 -1.01 -14.46
C SER A 116 17.80 -0.43 -13.20
N SER A 117 17.36 -1.29 -12.29
CA SER A 117 16.78 -0.91 -11.00
C SER A 117 17.78 -0.11 -10.16
N LEU A 118 19.07 -0.45 -10.21
CA LEU A 118 20.12 0.24 -9.45
C LEU A 118 20.23 1.73 -9.77
N LEU A 119 20.17 2.10 -11.07
CA LEU A 119 20.27 3.49 -11.50
C LEU A 119 18.99 4.29 -11.20
N LEU A 120 17.84 3.64 -11.29
CA LEU A 120 16.53 4.26 -10.99
C LEU A 120 16.39 4.55 -9.48
N THR A 121 16.90 3.68 -8.62
CA THR A 121 16.83 3.86 -7.16
C THR A 121 17.92 4.82 -6.64
N SER A 122 19.12 4.84 -7.25
CA SER A 122 20.22 5.71 -6.80
C SER A 122 20.03 7.20 -7.12
N ALA A 123 19.19 7.52 -8.11
CA ALA A 123 19.07 8.89 -8.59
C ALA A 123 18.25 9.81 -7.67
N GLY A 124 17.45 9.28 -6.74
CA GLY A 124 16.60 10.10 -5.85
C GLY A 124 15.78 11.16 -6.59
N LEU A 125 15.53 10.96 -7.90
CA LEU A 125 14.89 11.95 -8.73
C LEU A 125 13.40 11.93 -8.41
N PRO A 126 12.79 13.07 -8.04
CA PRO A 126 11.36 13.18 -8.08
C PRO A 126 10.93 13.00 -9.54
N TYR A 127 9.85 12.27 -9.75
CA TYR A 127 9.11 12.34 -11.01
C TYR A 127 8.70 13.79 -11.30
#